data_AF-A0A536NJ33-F1
#
_entry.id   AF-A0A536NJ33-F1
#
_cell.length_a   1.000
_cell.length_b   1.000
_cell.length_c   1.000
_cell.angle_alpha   90.00
_cell.angle_beta   90.00
_cell.angle_gamma   90.00
#
_symmetry.space_group_name_H-M   'P 1'
#
loop_
_entity.id
_entity.type
_entity.pdbx_description
1 polymer ?
#
loop_
_entity_poly.entity_id
_entity_poly.type
_entity_poly.pdbx_seq_one_letter_code
_entity_poly.pdbx_strand_id
1 'polypeptide(L)'
;MAKHSRPERERRALENQRVREIEAAWLGSLPAATRTAYTEAVKSAQARGPLPRPPDMAPGTRPNPPRPGHEPRPNKEEERRPRRY
;
A
#
# COMPACT_ATOMS: atom_id res chain seq x y z
N MET A 1 -9.85 11.64 -1.12
CA MET A 1 -9.93 11.23 0.30
C MET A 1 -11.04 12.03 0.97
N ALA A 2 -12.21 11.42 1.22
CA ALA A 2 -13.29 12.10 1.92
C ALA A 2 -12.91 12.29 3.38
N LYS A 3 -13.04 13.51 3.91
CA LYS A 3 -12.77 13.80 5.32
C LYS A 3 -13.96 13.32 6.15
N HIS A 4 -13.69 12.50 7.16
CA HIS A 4 -14.71 12.02 8.09
C HIS A 4 -15.38 13.17 8.84
N SER A 5 -16.69 13.09 9.01
CA SER A 5 -17.45 14.07 9.79
C SER A 5 -16.96 14.10 11.25
N ARG A 6 -17.20 15.19 11.98
CA ARG A 6 -16.87 15.26 13.42
C ARG A 6 -17.46 14.09 14.23
N PRO A 7 -18.77 13.78 14.14
CA PRO A 7 -19.35 12.69 14.93
C PRO A 7 -18.76 11.31 14.55
N GLU A 8 -18.44 11.10 13.27
CA GLU A 8 -17.78 9.86 12.83
C GLU A 8 -16.36 9.72 13.41
N ARG A 9 -15.59 10.82 13.47
CA ARG A 9 -14.25 10.83 14.07
C ARG A 9 -14.29 10.54 15.56
N GLU A 10 -15.23 11.15 16.28
CA GLU A 10 -15.43 10.91 17.71
C GLU A 10 -15.81 9.45 17.98
N ARG A 11 -16.76 8.90 17.21
CA ARG A 11 -17.13 7.48 17.29
C ARG A 11 -15.92 6.57 17.08
N ARG A 12 -15.12 6.80 16.03
CA ARG A 12 -13.91 6.01 15.79
C ARG A 12 -12.86 6.17 16.88
N ALA A 13 -12.73 7.36 17.48
CA ALA A 13 -11.81 7.56 18.59
C ALA A 13 -12.20 6.69 19.80
N LEU A 14 -13.49 6.62 20.13
CA LEU A 14 -14.02 5.75 21.18
C LEU A 14 -13.85 4.26 20.84
N GLU A 15 -14.15 3.87 19.59
CA GLU A 15 -13.94 2.49 19.13
C GLU A 15 -12.45 2.10 19.23
N ASN A 16 -11.54 2.98 18.81
CA ASN A 16 -10.10 2.76 18.91
C ASN A 16 -9.62 2.66 20.38
N GLN A 17 -10.19 3.45 21.28
CA GLN A 17 -9.89 3.34 22.71
C GLN A 17 -10.29 1.97 23.26
N ARG A 18 -11.51 1.53 22.94
CA ARG A 18 -12.01 0.21 23.36
C ARG A 18 -11.16 -0.94 22.81
N VAL A 19 -10.72 -0.84 21.55
CA VAL A 19 -9.81 -1.84 20.96
C VAL A 19 -8.49 -1.89 21.72
N ARG A 20 -7.90 -0.74 22.06
CA ARG A 20 -6.65 -0.69 22.85
C ARG A 20 -6.80 -1.29 24.24
N GLU A 21 -7.94 -1.08 24.89
CA GLU A 21 -8.23 -1.68 26.20
C GLU A 21 -8.31 -3.21 26.11
N ILE A 22 -8.99 -3.73 25.08
CA ILE A 22 -9.09 -5.17 24.82
C ILE A 22 -7.71 -5.76 24.52
N GLU A 23 -6.92 -5.10 23.67
CA GLU A 23 -5.55 -5.52 23.35
C GLU A 23 -4.67 -5.54 24.60
N ALA A 24 -4.77 -4.53 25.47
CA ALA A 24 -4.02 -4.48 26.73
C ALA A 24 -4.44 -5.61 27.68
N ALA A 25 -5.74 -5.87 27.83
CA ALA A 25 -6.25 -6.96 28.65
C ALA A 25 -5.83 -8.33 28.12
N TRP A 26 -5.87 -8.53 26.80
CA TRP A 26 -5.43 -9.75 26.14
C TRP A 26 -3.92 -9.96 26.28
N LEU A 27 -3.10 -8.94 26.03
CA LEU A 27 -1.66 -9.03 26.31
C LEU A 27 -1.39 -9.31 27.78
N GLY A 28 -2.22 -8.75 28.67
CA GLY A 28 -2.29 -8.97 30.10
C GLY A 28 -2.41 -10.44 30.50
N SER A 29 -3.25 -11.20 29.79
CA SER A 29 -3.56 -12.61 30.11
C SER A 29 -2.54 -13.62 29.59
N LEU A 30 -1.61 -13.20 28.71
CA LEU A 30 -0.59 -14.08 28.16
C LEU A 30 0.58 -14.30 29.13
N PRO A 31 1.22 -15.49 29.13
CA PRO A 31 2.49 -15.72 29.80
C PRO A 31 3.58 -14.75 29.33
N ALA A 32 4.53 -14.41 30.21
CA ALA A 32 5.57 -13.41 29.93
C ALA A 32 6.43 -13.75 28.70
N ALA A 33 6.77 -15.04 28.50
CA ALA A 33 7.50 -15.51 27.33
C ALA A 33 6.71 -15.27 26.02
N THR A 34 5.40 -15.52 26.03
CA THR A 34 4.55 -15.28 24.87
C THR A 34 4.38 -13.78 24.59
N ARG A 35 4.26 -12.96 25.64
CA ARG A 35 4.15 -11.50 25.50
C ARG A 35 5.41 -10.91 24.85
N THR A 36 6.59 -11.30 25.31
CA THR A 36 7.87 -10.81 24.78
C THR A 36 8.03 -11.19 23.31
N ALA A 37 7.87 -12.47 22.97
CA ALA A 37 7.91 -12.95 21.59
C ALA A 37 6.92 -12.21 20.67
N TYR A 38 5.69 -11.99 21.13
CA TYR A 38 4.70 -11.22 20.37
C TYR A 38 5.16 -9.78 20.13
N THR A 39 5.62 -9.08 21.16
CA THR A 39 6.09 -7.69 21.01
C THR A 39 7.28 -7.54 20.06
N GLU A 40 8.18 -8.52 20.05
CA GLU A 40 9.31 -8.57 19.11
C GLU A 40 8.84 -8.80 17.67
N ALA A 41 7.90 -9.73 17.46
CA ALA A 41 7.30 -9.98 16.15
C ALA A 41 6.55 -8.74 15.62
N VAL A 42 5.83 -8.01 16.49
CA VAL A 42 5.15 -6.77 16.10
C VAL A 42 6.17 -5.69 15.72
N LYS A 43 7.23 -5.52 16.51
CA LYS A 43 8.31 -4.56 16.21
C LYS A 43 9.00 -4.86 14.88
N SER A 44 9.32 -6.13 14.62
CA SER A 44 9.96 -6.53 13.35
C SER A 44 9.02 -6.32 12.16
N ALA A 45 7.73 -6.61 12.31
CA ALA A 45 6.73 -6.38 11.28
C ALA A 45 6.54 -4.87 10.97
N GLN A 46 6.54 -4.02 11.99
CA GLN A 46 6.46 -2.56 11.80
C GLN A 46 7.71 -2.00 11.12
N ALA A 47 8.90 -2.49 11.50
CA ALA A 47 10.16 -2.08 10.90
C ALA A 47 10.28 -2.46 9.41
N ARG A 48 9.61 -3.53 8.97
CA ARG A 48 9.57 -3.96 7.56
C ARG A 48 8.98 -2.91 6.63
N GLY A 49 8.11 -2.02 7.13
CA GLY A 49 7.42 -1.02 6.32
C GLY A 49 6.37 -1.62 5.37
N PRO A 50 5.73 -0.78 4.53
CA PRO A 50 4.75 -1.22 3.55
C PRO A 50 5.37 -2.18 2.54
N LEU A 51 4.64 -3.25 2.21
CA LEU A 51 5.05 -4.13 1.11
C LEU A 51 5.00 -3.34 -0.21
N PRO A 52 5.93 -3.60 -1.15
CA PRO A 52 5.85 -3.02 -2.48
C PRO A 52 4.51 -3.39 -3.12
N ARG A 53 3.94 -2.47 -3.90
CA ARG A 53 2.73 -2.74 -4.67
C ARG A 53 3.01 -3.96 -5.57
N PRO A 54 2.14 -5.00 -5.55
CA PRO A 54 2.31 -6.11 -6.45
C PRO A 54 2.31 -5.61 -7.90
N PRO A 55 3.09 -6.24 -8.79
CA PRO A 55 3.09 -5.87 -10.20
C PRO A 55 1.68 -5.98 -10.77
N ASP A 56 1.31 -5.04 -11.64
CA ASP A 56 -0.04 -4.98 -12.23
C ASP A 56 -0.35 -6.21 -13.09
N MET A 57 0.67 -6.95 -13.52
CA MET A 57 0.54 -8.22 -14.23
C MET A 57 1.43 -9.28 -13.59
N ALA A 58 0.95 -10.52 -13.55
CA ALA A 58 1.77 -11.66 -13.16
C ALA A 58 2.94 -11.84 -14.13
N PRO A 59 4.12 -12.31 -13.67
CA PRO A 59 5.25 -12.61 -14.54
C PRO A 59 4.84 -13.58 -15.65
N GLY A 60 5.17 -13.25 -16.90
CA GLY A 60 4.84 -14.07 -18.07
C GLY A 60 3.49 -13.78 -18.72
N THR A 61 2.63 -12.96 -18.11
CA THR A 61 1.40 -12.50 -18.77
C THR A 61 1.74 -11.45 -19.82
N ARG A 62 1.45 -11.74 -21.09
CA ARG A 62 1.63 -10.76 -22.17
C ARG A 62 0.66 -9.60 -21.94
N PRO A 63 1.09 -8.33 -22.10
CA PRO A 63 0.19 -7.19 -21.99
C PRO A 63 -0.92 -7.28 -23.05
N ASN A 64 -2.13 -6.85 -22.70
CA ASN A 64 -3.24 -6.81 -23.63
C ASN A 64 -2.87 -5.93 -24.84
N PRO A 65 -3.23 -6.33 -26.07
CA PRO A 65 -3.01 -5.48 -27.23
C PRO A 65 -3.77 -4.15 -27.08
N PRO A 66 -3.27 -3.06 -27.69
CA PRO A 66 -3.98 -1.79 -27.70
C PRO A 66 -5.37 -1.96 -28.32
N ARG A 67 -6.34 -1.18 -27.84
CA ARG A 67 -7.68 -1.17 -28.44
C ARG A 67 -7.57 -0.73 -29.91
N PRO A 68 -8.41 -1.25 -30.83
CA PRO A 68 -8.46 -0.77 -32.21
C PRO A 68 -8.60 0.76 -32.25
N GLY A 69 -7.73 1.43 -33.02
CA GLY A 69 -7.67 2.90 -33.08
C GLY A 69 -6.83 3.60 -31.99
N HIS A 70 -6.25 2.84 -31.05
CA HIS A 70 -5.35 3.34 -29.99
C HIS A 70 -3.93 2.77 -30.13
N GLU A 71 -3.48 2.56 -31.36
CA GLU A 71 -2.12 2.08 -31.62
C GLU A 71 -1.08 3.10 -31.14
N PRO A 72 0.08 2.64 -30.61
CA PRO A 72 1.17 3.53 -30.24
C PRO A 72 1.60 4.36 -31.45
N ARG A 73 1.68 5.68 -31.28
CA ARG A 73 2.16 6.57 -32.35
C ARG A 73 3.61 6.23 -32.67
N PRO A 74 4.01 6.23 -33.96
CA PRO A 74 5.41 6.03 -34.32
C PRO A 74 6.26 7.10 -33.63
N ASN A 75 7.41 6.69 -33.11
CA ASN A 75 8.35 7.63 -32.50
C ASN A 75 8.72 8.68 -33.54
N LYS A 76 8.65 9.95 -33.14
CA LYS A 76 9.04 11.07 -33.98
C LYS A 76 10.54 10.96 -34.21
N GLU A 77 10.94 10.36 -35.33
CA GLU A 77 12.32 10.46 -35.79
C GLU A 77 12.64 11.94 -35.89
N GLU A 78 13.69 12.34 -35.18
CA GLU A 78 14.28 13.67 -35.33
C GLU A 78 14.72 13.79 -36.78
N GLU A 79 13.86 14.36 -37.63
CA GLU A 79 14.20 14.77 -38.98
C GLU A 79 15.47 15.63 -38.88
N ARG A 80 16.62 15.00 -39.16
CA ARG A 80 17.86 15.69 -39.47
C ARG A 80 17.61 16.50 -40.75
N ARG A 81 17.10 17.72 -40.58
CA ARG A 81 17.03 18.69 -41.67
C ARG A 81 18.47 19.01 -42.10
N PRO A 82 18.87 18.78 -43.36
CA PRO A 82 20.15 19.30 -43.82
C PRO A 82 20.02 20.81 -43.93
N ARG A 83 20.78 21.55 -43.12
CA ARG A 83 21.01 22.99 -43.31
C ARG A 83 21.66 23.15 -44.69
N ARG A 84 20.94 23.75 -45.64
CA ARG A 84 21.56 24.28 -46.85
C ARG A 84 22.22 25.62 -46.50
N TYR A 85 23.49 25.74 -46.84
CA TYR A 85 24.25 26.99 -46.90
C TYR A 85 23.68 27.89 -47.99
#